data_AF-A0A928F5V3-F1
#
_entry.id   AF-A0A928F5V3-F1
#
_cell.length_a   1.000
_cell.length_b   1.000
_cell.length_c   1.000
_cell.angle_alpha   90.00
_cell.angle_beta   90.00
_cell.angle_gamma   90.00
#
_symmetry.space_group_name_H-M   'P 1'
#
loop_
_entity.id
_entity.type
_entity.pdbx_description
1 polymer ?
#
loop_
_entity_poly.entity_id
_entity_poly.type
_entity_poly.pdbx_seq_one_letter_code
_entity_poly.pdbx_strand_id
1 'polypeptide(L)'
;MGIKRGDIYYADLSPVVGSEQGGVRPVLIIQNDMGNKHSPTVIAAAITSRMGKTKLPTHIEVYAQRAGLARDSVVLLEQLRTLDKRRLKEKMGHLDEVTMGEIDAAIAVSLGLAPHGTRSFSHTVMPSFVPSAAVASVSGAPMNRESTPAASQTGVREQGGAAGISQAAIAQEGGNATAKDSEGGVQG
;
A
#
# COMPACT_ATOMS: atom_id res chain seq x y z
N MET A 1 -18.79 8.32 20.27
CA MET A 1 -17.46 8.66 19.69
C MET A 1 -17.69 9.51 18.45
N GLY A 2 -17.04 10.67 18.34
CA GLY A 2 -17.22 11.57 17.18
C GLY A 2 -16.24 11.26 16.05
N ILE A 3 -16.46 11.86 14.88
CA ILE A 3 -15.55 11.79 13.73
C ILE A 3 -14.24 12.49 14.09
N LYS A 4 -13.10 11.85 13.79
CA LYS A 4 -11.76 12.35 14.09
C LYS A 4 -10.91 12.50 12.83
N ARG A 5 -9.96 13.44 12.87
CA ARG A 5 -8.92 13.54 11.86
C ARG A 5 -8.12 12.24 11.83
N GLY A 6 -7.87 11.70 10.63
CA GLY A 6 -7.21 10.40 10.45
C GLY A 6 -8.19 9.22 10.35
N ASP A 7 -9.48 9.41 10.66
CA ASP A 7 -10.48 8.35 10.46
C ASP A 7 -10.71 8.09 8.96
N ILE A 8 -10.97 6.82 8.64
CA ILE A 8 -11.38 6.38 7.30
C ILE A 8 -12.84 5.96 7.35
N TYR A 9 -13.63 6.48 6.41
CA TYR A 9 -15.05 6.16 6.25
C TYR A 9 -15.34 5.77 4.80
N TYR A 10 -16.31 4.88 4.58
CA TYR A 10 -16.98 4.88 3.28
C TYR A 10 -17.84 6.14 3.11
N ALA A 11 -17.81 6.75 1.94
CA ALA A 11 -18.65 7.89 1.61
C ALA A 11 -19.18 7.83 0.17
N ASP A 12 -20.38 8.36 -0.05
CA ASP A 12 -20.90 8.59 -1.40
C ASP A 12 -20.48 9.97 -1.93
N LEU A 13 -19.56 9.96 -2.89
CA LEU A 13 -19.06 11.16 -3.56
C LEU A 13 -19.87 11.56 -4.80
N SER A 14 -20.97 10.86 -5.10
CA SER A 14 -21.79 11.12 -6.29
C SER A 14 -22.83 12.24 -6.06
N PRO A 15 -23.26 12.95 -7.11
CA PRO A 15 -22.73 12.95 -8.47
C PRO A 15 -21.38 13.70 -8.57
N VAL A 16 -20.69 13.51 -9.70
CA VAL A 16 -19.41 14.18 -10.02
C VAL A 16 -19.38 14.67 -11.45
N VAL A 17 -18.53 15.66 -11.74
CA VAL A 17 -18.30 16.18 -13.09
C VAL A 17 -16.84 15.94 -13.49
N GLY A 18 -16.62 15.47 -14.72
CA GLY A 18 -15.27 15.30 -15.29
C GLY A 18 -14.41 14.31 -14.51
N SER A 19 -13.24 14.77 -14.05
CA SER A 19 -12.20 13.94 -13.41
C SER A 19 -12.24 13.91 -11.88
N GLU A 20 -13.28 14.49 -11.27
CA GLU A 20 -13.54 14.36 -9.85
C GLU A 20 -13.68 12.88 -9.42
N GLN A 21 -13.17 12.55 -8.24
CA GLN A 21 -13.41 11.22 -7.67
C GLN A 21 -14.86 11.05 -7.23
N GLY A 22 -15.54 10.09 -7.84
CA GLY A 22 -16.93 9.74 -7.56
C GLY A 22 -17.14 8.32 -7.02
N GLY A 23 -18.41 7.96 -6.89
CA GLY A 23 -18.88 6.67 -6.40
C GLY A 23 -18.82 6.53 -4.87
N VAL A 24 -19.26 5.37 -4.40
CA VAL A 24 -19.12 4.98 -2.99
C VAL A 24 -17.73 4.41 -2.79
N ARG A 25 -16.89 5.09 -2.01
CA ARG A 25 -15.49 4.70 -1.78
C ARG A 25 -14.97 5.14 -0.41
N PRO A 26 -13.84 4.57 0.04
CA PRO A 26 -13.20 5.06 1.25
C PRO A 26 -12.71 6.51 1.07
N VAL A 27 -12.82 7.29 2.14
CA VAL A 27 -12.31 8.65 2.25
C VAL A 27 -11.58 8.82 3.58
N LEU A 28 -10.50 9.58 3.58
CA LEU A 28 -9.74 9.96 4.77
C LEU A 28 -10.23 11.30 5.29
N ILE A 29 -10.63 11.37 6.56
CA ILE A 29 -10.97 12.63 7.21
C ILE A 29 -9.69 13.43 7.51
N ILE A 30 -9.57 14.62 6.91
CA ILE A 30 -8.39 15.49 7.05
C ILE A 30 -8.70 16.80 7.79
N GLN A 31 -9.98 17.13 7.98
CA GLN A 31 -10.41 18.29 8.76
C GLN A 31 -10.00 18.17 10.24
N ASN A 32 -9.69 19.31 10.85
CA ASN A 32 -9.37 19.40 12.27
C ASN A 32 -10.54 18.93 13.17
N ASP A 33 -10.20 18.41 14.35
CA ASP A 33 -11.15 17.79 15.28
C ASP A 33 -12.22 18.75 15.83
N MET A 34 -11.89 20.04 15.99
CA MET A 34 -12.88 21.03 16.43
C MET A 34 -13.96 21.24 15.37
N GLY A 35 -13.56 21.34 14.10
CA GLY A 35 -14.46 21.33 12.96
C GLY A 35 -15.30 20.06 12.91
N ASN A 36 -14.66 18.89 13.04
CA ASN A 36 -15.38 17.60 13.03
C ASN A 36 -16.40 17.47 14.16
N LYS A 37 -16.13 18.07 15.32
CA LYS A 37 -17.03 18.04 16.48
C LYS A 37 -18.27 18.93 16.28
N HIS A 38 -18.10 20.13 15.75
CA HIS A 38 -19.14 21.16 15.77
C HIS A 38 -19.80 21.43 14.42
N SER A 39 -19.10 21.21 13.30
CA SER A 39 -19.64 21.46 11.96
C SER A 39 -20.57 20.33 11.50
N PRO A 40 -21.62 20.61 10.70
CA PRO A 40 -22.36 19.56 9.98
C PRO A 40 -21.53 18.92 8.84
N THR A 41 -20.38 19.50 8.50
CA THR A 41 -19.50 19.03 7.41
C THR A 41 -18.14 18.55 7.91
N VAL A 42 -17.46 17.79 7.05
CA VAL A 42 -16.08 17.35 7.19
C VAL A 42 -15.31 17.65 5.89
N ILE A 43 -13.99 17.80 5.96
CA ILE A 43 -13.12 17.80 4.77
C ILE A 43 -12.45 16.44 4.69
N ALA A 44 -12.55 15.81 3.52
CA ALA A 44 -12.04 14.48 3.29
C ALA A 44 -11.25 14.38 1.97
N ALA A 45 -10.28 13.48 1.94
CA ALA A 45 -9.51 13.11 0.74
C ALA A 45 -10.00 11.76 0.19
N ALA A 46 -10.15 11.63 -1.12
CA ALA A 46 -10.56 10.38 -1.74
C ALA A 46 -9.46 9.31 -1.67
N ILE A 47 -9.84 8.05 -1.45
CA ILE A 47 -8.94 6.89 -1.48
C ILE A 47 -9.28 6.01 -2.70
N THR A 48 -8.27 5.46 -3.35
CA THR A 48 -8.41 4.53 -4.47
C THR A 48 -7.58 3.26 -4.27
N SER A 49 -8.13 2.10 -4.60
CA SER A 49 -7.40 0.82 -4.61
C SER A 49 -6.67 0.55 -5.94
N ARG A 50 -6.76 1.48 -6.90
CA ARG A 50 -6.02 1.42 -8.17
C ARG A 50 -4.56 1.79 -7.95
N MET A 51 -3.74 0.76 -7.71
CA MET A 51 -2.28 0.86 -7.62
C MET A 51 -1.66 1.08 -9.01
N GLY A 52 -0.43 1.61 -9.06
CA GLY A 52 0.33 1.76 -10.32
C GLY A 52 0.03 3.03 -11.14
N LYS A 53 -0.56 4.06 -10.54
CA LYS A 53 -0.63 5.39 -11.15
C LYS A 53 0.77 6.04 -11.20
N THR A 54 0.95 6.99 -12.11
CA THR A 54 2.10 7.92 -12.08
C THR A 54 2.22 8.50 -10.67
N LYS A 55 3.37 8.33 -10.04
CA LYS A 55 3.61 8.79 -8.67
C LYS A 55 3.65 10.31 -8.64
N LEU A 56 2.58 10.91 -8.12
CA LEU A 56 2.56 12.33 -7.78
C LEU A 56 2.97 12.52 -6.32
N PRO A 57 3.57 13.66 -5.94
CA PRO A 57 3.89 13.96 -4.55
C PRO A 57 2.64 14.10 -3.66
N THR A 58 1.45 14.11 -4.24
CA THR A 58 0.14 14.12 -3.56
C THR A 58 -0.43 12.72 -3.34
N HIS A 59 0.30 11.66 -3.71
CA HIS A 59 -0.14 10.27 -3.57
C HIS A 59 0.57 9.61 -2.40
N ILE A 60 -0.21 9.20 -1.38
CA ILE A 60 0.31 8.45 -0.23
C ILE A 60 -0.24 7.03 -0.28
N GLU A 61 0.66 6.05 -0.35
CA GLU A 61 0.32 4.63 -0.33
C GLU A 61 -0.09 4.21 1.09
N VAL A 62 -1.16 3.44 1.21
CA VAL A 62 -1.71 2.96 2.48
C VAL A 62 -1.91 1.46 2.41
N TYR A 63 -1.29 0.75 3.35
CA TYR A 63 -1.34 -0.70 3.42
C TYR A 63 -2.59 -1.18 4.15
N ALA A 64 -3.30 -2.14 3.54
CA ALA A 64 -4.62 -2.62 3.95
C ALA A 64 -4.71 -2.94 5.45
N GLN A 65 -3.76 -3.74 5.92
CA GLN A 65 -3.72 -4.30 7.28
C GLN A 65 -3.56 -3.22 8.37
N ARG A 66 -2.92 -2.10 8.05
CA ARG A 66 -2.65 -1.02 9.01
C ARG A 66 -3.77 0.01 9.10
N ALA A 67 -4.59 0.12 8.04
CA ALA A 67 -5.60 1.18 7.90
C ALA A 67 -7.05 0.70 7.99
N GLY A 68 -7.29 -0.61 8.18
CA GLY A 68 -8.65 -1.18 8.17
C GLY A 68 -9.28 -1.21 6.77
N LEU A 69 -8.45 -1.21 5.71
CA LEU A 69 -8.89 -1.28 4.32
C LEU A 69 -8.86 -2.73 3.82
N ALA A 70 -9.72 -3.05 2.85
CA ALA A 70 -9.76 -4.40 2.26
C ALA A 70 -8.59 -4.70 1.31
N ARG A 71 -7.94 -3.66 0.77
CA ARG A 71 -6.86 -3.74 -0.21
C ARG A 71 -5.90 -2.57 -0.03
N ASP A 72 -4.65 -2.77 -0.42
CA ASP A 72 -3.69 -1.67 -0.52
C ASP A 72 -4.26 -0.59 -1.43
N SER A 73 -4.05 0.65 -1.01
CA SER A 73 -4.74 1.80 -1.57
C SER A 73 -3.82 3.02 -1.60
N VAL A 74 -4.29 4.07 -2.27
CA VAL A 74 -3.60 5.36 -2.37
C VAL A 74 -4.58 6.46 -1.96
N VAL A 75 -4.16 7.32 -1.01
CA VAL A 75 -4.85 8.58 -0.71
C VAL A 75 -4.46 9.59 -1.78
N LEU A 76 -5.46 10.24 -2.39
CA LEU A 76 -5.27 11.24 -3.45
C LEU A 76 -5.47 12.64 -2.85
N LEU A 77 -4.39 13.30 -2.45
CA LEU A 77 -4.46 14.59 -1.76
C LEU A 77 -4.79 15.75 -2.71
N GLU A 78 -4.77 15.51 -4.02
CA GLU A 78 -5.31 16.41 -5.03
C GLU A 78 -6.83 16.29 -5.22
N GLN A 79 -7.49 15.33 -4.55
CA GLN A 79 -8.92 15.04 -4.65
C GLN A 79 -9.62 15.25 -3.30
N LEU A 80 -9.59 16.48 -2.81
CA LEU A 80 -10.22 16.89 -1.56
C LEU A 80 -11.66 17.35 -1.77
N ARG A 81 -12.52 17.11 -0.78
CA ARG A 81 -13.90 17.61 -0.80
C ARG A 81 -14.42 17.89 0.59
N THR A 82 -15.20 18.96 0.73
CA THR A 82 -16.05 19.17 1.91
C THR A 82 -17.33 18.37 1.73
N LEU A 83 -17.64 17.50 2.69
CA LEU A 83 -18.78 16.60 2.68
C LEU A 83 -19.70 16.90 3.86
N ASP A 84 -21.01 16.90 3.61
CA ASP A 84 -22.00 16.76 4.67
C ASP A 84 -21.83 15.39 5.35
N LYS A 85 -21.88 15.34 6.69
CA LYS A 85 -21.69 14.10 7.46
C LYS A 85 -22.67 12.98 7.07
N ARG A 86 -23.85 13.31 6.52
CA ARG A 86 -24.81 12.31 6.00
C ARG A 86 -24.28 11.50 4.82
N ARG A 87 -23.24 11.97 4.13
CA ARG A 87 -22.57 11.21 3.07
C ARG A 87 -21.65 10.13 3.60
N LEU A 88 -21.22 10.24 4.87
CA LEU A 88 -20.40 9.22 5.53
C LEU A 88 -21.28 8.04 5.92
N LYS A 89 -20.75 6.84 5.73
CA LYS A 89 -21.37 5.57 6.07
C LYS A 89 -20.60 4.91 7.21
N GLU A 90 -20.16 3.67 7.04
CA GLU A 90 -19.39 2.93 8.01
C GLU A 90 -17.96 3.46 8.16
N LYS A 91 -17.49 3.49 9.42
CA LYS A 91 -16.08 3.71 9.75
C LYS A 91 -15.30 2.44 9.44
N MET A 92 -14.20 2.56 8.69
CA MET A 92 -13.34 1.43 8.31
C MET A 92 -12.14 1.31 9.25
N GLY A 93 -11.53 2.43 9.61
CA GLY A 93 -10.28 2.43 10.37
C GLY A 93 -9.81 3.82 10.74
N HIS A 94 -8.54 3.90 11.09
CA HIS A 94 -7.85 5.13 11.46
C HIS A 94 -6.38 5.00 11.08
N LEU A 95 -5.79 6.07 10.54
CA LEU A 95 -4.36 6.09 10.22
C LEU A 95 -3.51 6.36 11.46
N ASP A 96 -2.33 5.76 11.51
CA ASP A 96 -1.36 6.07 12.55
C ASP A 96 -0.73 7.46 12.36
N GLU A 97 -0.11 7.97 13.42
CA GLU A 97 0.48 9.31 13.45
C GLU A 97 1.60 9.50 12.42
N VAL A 98 2.34 8.43 12.11
CA VAL A 98 3.45 8.47 11.14
C VAL A 98 2.88 8.73 9.74
N THR A 99 1.88 7.94 9.32
CA THR A 99 1.21 8.16 8.04
C THR A 99 0.49 9.51 8.02
N MET A 100 -0.11 9.95 9.12
CA MET A 100 -0.72 11.29 9.18
C MET A 100 0.29 12.43 8.98
N GLY A 101 1.55 12.25 9.39
CA GLY A 101 2.63 13.20 9.07
C GLY A 101 2.94 13.29 7.57
N GLU A 102 2.94 12.15 6.86
CA GLU A 102 3.09 12.11 5.39
C GLU A 102 1.90 12.79 4.69
N ILE A 103 0.69 12.57 5.20
CA ILE A 103 -0.54 13.23 4.73
C ILE A 103 -0.42 14.75 4.86
N ASP A 104 0.09 15.25 5.99
CA ASP A 104 0.24 16.69 6.23
C ASP A 104 1.23 17.33 5.25
N ALA A 105 2.37 16.68 5.01
CA ALA A 105 3.35 17.12 4.03
C ALA A 105 2.76 17.12 2.60
N ALA A 106 2.04 16.07 2.22
CA ALA A 106 1.41 15.96 0.91
C ALA A 106 0.29 16.98 0.71
N ILE A 107 -0.51 17.28 1.74
CA ILE A 107 -1.51 18.35 1.71
C ILE A 107 -0.83 19.71 1.50
N ALA A 108 0.27 19.98 2.20
CA ALA A 108 1.01 21.23 2.02
C ALA A 108 1.53 21.38 0.59
N VAL A 109 2.03 20.30 -0.02
CA VAL A 109 2.41 20.31 -1.45
C VAL A 109 1.18 20.53 -2.35
N SER A 110 0.10 19.78 -2.13
CA SER A 110 -1.10 19.86 -2.98
C SER A 110 -1.76 21.23 -2.96
N LEU A 111 -1.71 21.93 -1.83
CA LEU A 111 -2.34 23.25 -1.63
C LEU A 111 -1.34 24.41 -1.74
N GLY A 112 -0.06 24.13 -2.03
CA GLY A 112 0.98 25.16 -2.14
C GLY A 112 1.29 25.89 -0.83
N LEU A 113 1.12 25.23 0.32
CA LEU A 113 1.28 25.81 1.67
C LEU A 113 2.72 25.72 2.21
N ALA A 114 3.70 25.38 1.38
CA ALA A 114 5.10 25.37 1.80
C ALA A 114 5.49 26.78 2.30
N PRO A 115 6.25 26.89 3.41
CA PRO A 115 6.64 28.18 3.95
C PRO A 115 7.36 29.00 2.87
N HIS A 116 6.77 30.15 2.53
CA HIS A 116 7.38 31.14 1.65
C HIS A 116 8.68 31.64 2.30
N GLY A 117 9.80 30.96 2.03
CA GLY A 117 11.07 31.23 2.70
C GLY A 117 12.22 30.29 2.31
N THR A 118 11.93 29.10 1.80
CA THR A 118 12.98 28.24 1.22
C THR A 118 12.96 28.41 -0.29
N ARG A 119 14.04 28.99 -0.83
CA ARG A 119 14.20 29.32 -2.25
C ARG A 119 13.79 28.15 -3.14
N SER A 120 13.00 28.47 -4.16
CA SER A 120 12.64 27.63 -5.30
C SER A 120 13.76 26.66 -5.67
N PHE A 121 13.52 25.35 -5.57
CA PHE A 121 14.34 24.38 -6.26
C PHE A 121 14.14 24.60 -7.76
N SER A 122 15.11 25.28 -8.37
CA SER A 122 15.32 25.23 -9.80
C SER A 122 15.38 23.77 -10.24
N HIS A 123 14.60 23.48 -11.27
CA HIS A 123 14.51 22.23 -12.00
C HIS A 123 15.90 21.66 -12.35
N THR A 124 16.47 20.81 -11.49
CA THR A 124 17.58 19.93 -11.88
C THR A 124 16.99 18.59 -12.26
N VAL A 125 16.90 18.37 -13.57
CA VAL A 125 16.64 17.07 -14.17
C VAL A 125 17.71 16.09 -13.66
N MET A 126 17.30 15.05 -12.93
CA MET A 126 18.17 13.92 -12.60
C MET A 126 18.57 13.22 -13.91
N PRO A 127 19.86 13.03 -14.23
CA PRO A 127 20.22 12.25 -15.40
C PRO A 127 19.92 10.77 -15.14
N SER A 128 19.18 10.17 -16.07
CA SER A 128 18.97 8.73 -16.16
C SER A 128 20.31 8.01 -16.29
N PHE A 129 20.57 7.09 -15.36
CA PHE A 129 21.72 6.19 -15.36
C PHE A 129 21.68 5.30 -16.62
N VAL A 130 22.73 5.37 -17.44
CA VAL A 130 22.96 4.44 -18.56
C VAL A 130 24.19 3.59 -18.21
N PRO A 131 24.07 2.27 -18.01
CA PRO A 131 25.25 1.43 -17.88
C PRO A 131 25.75 1.07 -19.28
N SER A 132 26.92 1.58 -19.68
CA SER A 132 27.65 1.09 -20.85
C SER A 132 28.77 0.16 -20.42
N ALA A 133 28.67 -1.10 -20.82
CA ALA A 133 29.73 -2.08 -20.74
C ALA A 133 30.91 -1.68 -21.63
N ALA A 134 32.13 -1.84 -21.14
CA ALA A 134 33.33 -1.99 -21.97
C ALA A 134 34.39 -2.80 -21.22
N VAL A 135 34.70 -3.97 -21.77
CA VAL A 135 35.83 -4.86 -21.48
C VAL A 135 37.10 -4.28 -22.08
N ALA A 136 38.22 -4.33 -21.35
CA ALA A 136 39.55 -4.48 -21.96
C ALA A 136 40.56 -5.09 -20.97
N SER A 137 41.17 -6.17 -21.46
CA SER A 137 42.21 -7.06 -20.94
C SER A 137 43.64 -6.49 -20.93
N VAL A 138 44.55 -7.15 -20.18
CA VAL A 138 46.02 -7.42 -20.40
C VAL A 138 46.71 -7.51 -19.01
N SER A 139 47.10 -8.69 -18.50
CA SER A 139 48.29 -9.54 -18.75
C SER A 139 49.47 -9.25 -17.79
N GLY A 140 49.97 -10.31 -17.11
CA GLY A 140 51.34 -10.34 -16.54
C GLY A 140 51.50 -11.07 -15.19
N ALA A 141 51.79 -12.38 -15.21
CA ALA A 141 52.36 -13.16 -14.09
C ALA A 141 53.91 -12.97 -14.03
N PRO A 142 54.70 -13.41 -13.01
CA PRO A 142 54.81 -14.81 -12.52
C PRO A 142 54.85 -14.96 -10.97
N MET A 143 54.32 -16.04 -10.39
CA MET A 143 54.94 -17.35 -10.10
C MET A 143 56.08 -17.31 -9.06
N ASN A 144 55.80 -17.79 -7.85
CA ASN A 144 56.74 -18.61 -7.08
C ASN A 144 56.00 -19.56 -6.12
N ARG A 145 56.58 -20.76 -6.03
CA ARG A 145 56.11 -22.01 -5.43
C ARG A 145 56.60 -22.13 -3.99
N GLU A 146 55.83 -22.81 -3.13
CA GLU A 146 56.28 -23.70 -2.04
C GLU A 146 55.02 -24.32 -1.40
N SER A 147 54.68 -25.59 -1.73
CA SER A 147 55.07 -26.85 -1.05
C SER A 147 54.10 -27.27 0.07
N THR A 148 53.17 -28.17 -0.29
CA THR A 148 52.48 -29.19 0.56
C THR A 148 53.52 -30.20 1.13
N PRO A 149 53.22 -31.17 2.05
CA PRO A 149 51.97 -31.97 2.16
C PRO A 149 51.51 -32.51 3.55
N ALA A 150 50.31 -33.13 3.54
CA ALA A 150 49.83 -34.28 4.36
C ALA A 150 49.57 -34.05 5.88
N ALA A 151 48.72 -34.77 6.63
CA ALA A 151 47.98 -36.02 6.45
C ALA A 151 46.78 -36.05 7.44
N SER A 152 45.68 -36.75 7.09
CA SER A 152 45.18 -37.99 7.72
C SER A 152 44.14 -37.86 8.85
N GLN A 153 42.99 -38.48 8.57
CA GLN A 153 41.85 -38.81 9.41
C GLN A 153 42.21 -39.74 10.58
N THR A 154 41.47 -39.71 11.70
CA THR A 154 40.83 -40.89 12.36
C THR A 154 39.93 -40.40 13.53
N GLY A 155 38.61 -40.66 13.52
CA GLY A 155 37.91 -41.48 14.54
C GLY A 155 37.39 -40.68 15.76
N VAL A 156 36.31 -40.98 16.52
CA VAL A 156 35.35 -42.09 16.64
C VAL A 156 34.17 -41.60 17.52
N ARG A 157 32.92 -42.03 17.18
CA ARG A 157 31.66 -42.28 17.95
C ARG A 157 31.22 -41.40 19.15
N GLU A 158 29.92 -41.09 19.18
CA GLU A 158 28.87 -41.56 20.13
C GLU A 158 27.48 -41.12 19.58
N GLN A 159 26.59 -42.03 19.14
CA GLN A 159 25.51 -42.77 19.83
C GLN A 159 24.39 -41.91 20.47
N GLY A 160 23.14 -42.12 20.03
CA GLY A 160 21.94 -41.86 20.84
C GLY A 160 20.62 -41.55 20.11
N GLY A 161 19.75 -42.57 19.95
CA GLY A 161 18.26 -42.49 19.85
C GLY A 161 17.65 -42.20 18.46
N ALA A 162 17.04 -43.15 17.73
CA ALA A 162 15.73 -43.82 17.93
C ALA A 162 14.54 -42.82 17.96
N ALA A 163 13.39 -42.96 17.28
CA ALA A 163 12.80 -43.95 16.37
C ALA A 163 11.47 -43.38 15.78
N GLY A 164 10.92 -44.00 14.72
CA GLY A 164 9.52 -43.83 14.22
C GLY A 164 9.40 -42.93 12.96
N ILE A 165 9.41 -43.38 11.70
CA ILE A 165 8.62 -44.36 10.90
C ILE A 165 7.15 -43.94 10.59
N SER A 166 6.85 -43.97 9.28
CA SER A 166 5.57 -44.04 8.53
C SER A 166 4.70 -42.79 8.40
N GLN A 167 4.53 -42.22 7.20
CA GLN A 167 3.84 -42.66 5.96
C GLN A 167 2.31 -42.49 5.96
N ALA A 168 1.87 -41.71 4.96
CA ALA A 168 0.67 -41.82 4.14
C ALA A 168 -0.73 -41.71 4.79
N ALA A 169 -1.50 -40.72 4.32
CA ALA A 169 -2.91 -40.91 3.97
C ALA A 169 -3.35 -39.88 2.91
N ILE A 170 -3.79 -40.43 1.79
CA ILE A 170 -4.52 -39.79 0.69
C ILE A 170 -6.01 -39.84 1.07
N ALA A 171 -6.78 -38.77 0.85
CA ALA A 171 -8.22 -38.88 0.61
C ALA A 171 -8.74 -37.65 -0.16
N GLN A 172 -9.25 -37.92 -1.36
CA GLN A 172 -10.17 -37.08 -2.10
C GLN A 172 -11.61 -37.41 -1.68
N GLU A 173 -12.46 -36.40 -1.59
CA GLU A 173 -13.91 -36.43 -1.91
C GLU A 173 -14.18 -35.06 -2.58
N GLY A 174 -14.79 -34.90 -3.75
CA GLY A 174 -15.90 -35.63 -4.36
C GLY A 174 -17.20 -34.84 -4.12
N GLY A 175 -17.58 -33.92 -5.01
CA GLY A 175 -18.83 -34.01 -5.81
C GLY A 175 -19.87 -32.96 -5.36
N ASN A 176 -20.17 -31.94 -6.18
CA ASN A 176 -21.23 -31.87 -7.20
C ASN A 176 -22.67 -31.72 -6.64
N ALA A 177 -23.32 -30.58 -6.89
CA ALA A 177 -24.73 -30.53 -7.34
C ALA A 177 -25.15 -29.13 -7.80
N THR A 178 -25.49 -29.07 -9.09
CA THR A 178 -26.26 -28.06 -9.81
C THR A 178 -27.72 -28.02 -9.34
N ALA A 179 -28.34 -26.84 -9.28
CA ALA A 179 -29.77 -26.68 -9.48
C ALA A 179 -30.05 -25.32 -10.15
N LYS A 180 -30.43 -25.38 -11.43
CA LYS A 180 -31.30 -24.40 -12.11
C LYS A 180 -32.73 -24.60 -11.58
N ASP A 181 -33.54 -23.54 -11.63
CA ASP A 181 -34.95 -23.47 -12.09
C ASP A 181 -35.36 -21.97 -11.90
N SER A 182 -35.70 -21.10 -12.87
CA SER A 182 -36.83 -21.06 -13.84
C SER A 182 -38.17 -21.29 -13.13
N GLU A 183 -39.25 -20.49 -13.12
CA GLU A 183 -39.89 -19.42 -13.90
C GLU A 183 -40.75 -18.62 -12.87
N GLY A 184 -41.28 -17.41 -13.08
CA GLY A 184 -42.18 -16.89 -14.12
C GLY A 184 -42.89 -15.65 -13.53
N GLY A 185 -43.14 -14.58 -14.30
CA GLY A 185 -44.42 -14.37 -14.98
C GLY A 185 -45.37 -13.49 -14.14
N VAL A 186 -45.33 -12.16 -14.27
CA VAL A 186 -46.24 -11.31 -15.08
C VAL A 186 -47.72 -11.43 -14.70
N GLN A 187 -48.31 -10.30 -14.30
CA GLN A 187 -49.57 -9.67 -14.76
C GLN A 187 -49.89 -8.59 -13.72
N GLY A 188 -50.35 -7.39 -14.06
CA GLY A 188 -51.20 -6.98 -15.17
C GLY A 188 -52.27 -6.08 -14.56
#